data_AF-A0AA44C696-F1
#
_entry.id   AF-A0AA44C696-F1
#
_cell.length_a   1.000
_cell.length_b   1.000
_cell.length_c   1.000
_cell.angle_alpha   90.00
_cell.angle_beta   90.00
_cell.angle_gamma   90.00
#
_symmetry.space_group_name_H-M   'P 1'
#
loop_
_entity.id
_entity.type
_entity.pdbx_description
1 polymer ?
#
loop_
_entity_poly.entity_id
_entity_poly.type
_entity_poly.pdbx_seq_one_letter_code
_entity_poly.pdbx_strand_id
1 'polypeptide(L)'
;MSFQTTETIQRLWETFLRDQLASLPPEQRQQFEQQFEQRFGELLKGAANGDGRDGFLDLIGFGDQGAPEFDKITYPYIQPDFDDSVVPSQLHAAAELYYIYQHERMKIFQVVEVLQRLFRLGKMRIQRGPGARGLYLLQKWTPLRYGTSDRMMAYRRAFNYGTAQAPAGAVVNRNFHRQLMGFMAALGQYFRDLLIGEVIRGGQLIEQRPFGSVATVQRIGLDLRYALDRSTYGNIFALAMETGHYLKTVLQLLDAPDIKKAFDANTKWDVVEIVSNRHLGGVAEPSQRAKMAESGRRILQFVADNDFKTAVDPILFQSVVRPMGAHAEAWVAAYRMTPEGRGFPGVTPALRSVLGVPQAVGV
;
A
#
# COMPACT_ATOMS: atom_id res chain seq x y z
N MET A 1 4.95 45.80 29.91
CA MET A 1 4.40 46.04 28.55
C MET A 1 4.79 47.44 28.13
N SER A 2 5.24 47.65 26.89
CA SER A 2 5.64 48.99 26.42
C SER A 2 4.39 49.85 26.20
N PHE A 3 4.45 51.15 26.48
CA PHE A 3 3.33 52.08 26.25
C PHE A 3 2.71 51.98 24.84
N GLN A 4 3.51 51.58 23.85
CA GLN A 4 3.09 51.41 22.45
C GLN A 4 2.10 50.25 22.23
N THR A 5 2.14 49.18 23.06
CA THR A 5 1.22 48.03 22.92
C THR A 5 -0.17 48.35 23.47
N THR A 6 -0.28 49.16 24.52
CA THR A 6 -1.57 49.54 25.11
C THR A 6 -2.39 50.44 24.18
N GLU A 7 -1.74 51.42 23.54
CA GLU A 7 -2.42 52.32 22.59
C GLU A 7 -2.89 51.59 21.31
N THR A 8 -2.14 50.59 20.85
CA THR A 8 -2.56 49.79 19.68
C THR A 8 -3.76 48.92 20.00
N ILE A 9 -3.79 48.32 21.19
CA ILE A 9 -4.94 47.52 21.66
C ILE A 9 -6.19 48.40 21.81
N GLN A 10 -6.07 49.61 22.35
CA GLN A 10 -7.18 50.55 22.46
C GLN A 10 -7.76 50.93 21.09
N ARG A 11 -6.92 51.23 20.10
CA ARG A 11 -7.39 51.57 18.74
C ARG A 11 -8.09 50.41 18.03
N LEU A 12 -7.58 49.18 18.20
CA LEU A 12 -8.20 47.98 17.63
C LEU A 12 -9.56 47.70 18.29
N TRP A 13 -9.67 47.92 19.59
CA TRP A 13 -10.92 47.79 20.33
C TRP A 13 -11.97 48.82 19.91
N GLU A 14 -11.60 50.09 19.74
CA GLU A 14 -12.49 51.13 19.22
C GLU A 14 -13.00 50.80 17.80
N THR A 15 -12.14 50.23 16.97
CA THR A 15 -12.51 49.82 15.60
C THR A 15 -13.50 48.65 15.64
N PHE A 16 -13.24 47.64 16.49
CA PHE A 16 -14.13 46.50 16.70
C PHE A 16 -15.50 46.90 17.24
N LEU A 17 -15.55 47.79 18.24
CA LEU A 17 -16.81 48.30 18.80
C LEU A 17 -17.64 49.02 17.73
N ARG A 18 -17.01 49.87 16.90
CA ARG A 18 -17.71 50.53 15.79
C ARG A 18 -18.31 49.54 14.80
N ASP A 19 -17.56 48.52 14.42
CA ASP A 19 -18.01 47.54 13.42
C ASP A 19 -19.13 46.63 13.95
N GLN A 20 -19.05 46.19 15.21
CA GLN A 20 -20.08 45.32 15.80
C GLN A 20 -21.35 46.08 16.18
N LEU A 21 -21.22 47.28 16.75
CA LEU A 21 -22.36 48.09 17.18
C LEU A 21 -23.12 48.73 16.02
N ALA A 22 -22.51 48.84 14.82
CA ALA A 22 -23.18 49.32 13.62
C ALA A 22 -24.45 48.52 13.26
N SER A 23 -24.52 47.25 13.66
CA SER A 23 -25.63 46.33 13.37
C SER A 23 -26.82 46.43 14.33
N LEU A 24 -26.70 47.17 15.45
CA LEU A 24 -27.72 47.21 16.51
C LEU A 24 -28.62 48.47 16.45
N PRO A 25 -29.83 48.47 17.05
CA PRO A 25 -30.67 49.66 17.19
C PRO A 25 -30.00 50.74 18.07
N PRO A 26 -30.16 52.05 17.77
CA PRO A 26 -29.40 53.13 18.39
C PRO A 26 -29.58 53.26 19.92
N GLU A 27 -30.74 52.90 20.46
CA GLU A 27 -31.01 52.93 21.91
C GLU A 27 -30.27 51.82 22.68
N GLN A 28 -30.06 50.66 22.04
CA GLN A 28 -29.33 49.54 22.63
C GLN A 28 -27.81 49.71 22.48
N ARG A 29 -27.36 50.39 21.42
CA ARG A 29 -25.92 50.67 21.20
C ARG A 29 -25.30 51.38 22.39
N GLN A 30 -25.92 52.45 22.89
CA GLN A 30 -25.34 53.24 23.98
C GLN A 30 -25.23 52.45 25.29
N GLN A 31 -26.20 51.57 25.57
CA GLN A 31 -26.16 50.73 26.77
C GLN A 31 -25.06 49.67 26.69
N PHE A 32 -24.92 49.01 25.54
CA PHE A 32 -23.87 48.01 25.34
C PHE A 32 -22.48 48.65 25.24
N GLU A 33 -22.34 49.79 24.56
CA GLU A 33 -21.09 50.55 24.45
C GLU A 33 -20.57 50.96 25.84
N GLN A 34 -21.44 51.49 26.71
CA GLN A 34 -21.06 51.82 28.09
C GLN A 34 -20.65 50.60 28.91
N GLN A 35 -21.36 49.47 28.77
CA GLN A 35 -21.00 48.23 29.47
C GLN A 35 -19.67 47.65 28.98
N PHE A 36 -19.41 47.70 27.68
CA PHE A 36 -18.17 47.22 27.08
C PHE A 36 -16.99 48.13 27.42
N GLU A 37 -17.16 49.45 27.39
CA GLU A 37 -16.11 50.40 27.79
C GLU A 37 -15.78 50.31 29.28
N GLN A 38 -16.79 50.14 30.14
CA GLN A 38 -16.57 49.93 31.57
C GLN A 38 -15.79 48.64 31.84
N ARG A 39 -16.22 47.52 31.23
CA ARG A 39 -15.55 46.22 31.41
C ARG A 39 -14.13 46.21 30.82
N PHE A 40 -13.94 46.81 29.66
CA PHE A 40 -12.61 46.95 29.04
C PHE A 40 -11.68 47.84 29.87
N GLY A 41 -12.21 48.94 30.43
CA GLY A 41 -11.47 49.82 31.34
C GLY A 41 -11.06 49.13 32.65
N GLU A 42 -11.92 48.28 33.21
CA GLU A 42 -11.61 47.44 34.37
C GLU A 42 -10.51 46.41 34.05
N LEU A 43 -10.60 45.73 32.91
CA LEU A 43 -9.62 44.73 32.48
C LEU A 43 -8.24 45.34 32.18
N LEU A 44 -8.20 46.53 31.56
CA LEU A 44 -6.93 47.26 31.35
C LEU A 44 -6.29 47.70 32.68
N LYS A 45 -7.09 48.13 33.66
CA LYS A 45 -6.61 48.48 35.00
C LYS A 45 -6.09 47.24 35.74
N GLY A 46 -6.77 46.09 35.61
CA GLY A 46 -6.32 44.82 36.15
C GLY A 46 -5.00 44.33 35.54
N ALA A 47 -4.85 44.45 34.22
CA ALA A 47 -3.62 44.08 33.50
C ALA A 47 -2.42 45.00 33.81
N ALA A 48 -2.66 46.27 34.14
CA ALA A 48 -1.61 47.25 34.47
C ALA A 48 -1.03 47.09 35.88
N ASN A 49 -1.79 46.53 36.83
CA ASN A 49 -1.42 46.44 38.25
C ASN A 49 -0.60 45.19 38.64
N GLY A 50 -0.12 44.40 37.67
CA GLY A 50 1.00 43.48 37.88
C GLY A 50 0.71 42.12 38.53
N ASP A 51 -0.54 41.69 38.66
CA ASP A 51 -0.90 40.30 39.04
C ASP A 51 -1.04 39.37 37.80
N GLY A 52 -0.34 39.74 36.72
CA GLY A 52 -0.63 39.39 35.34
C GLY A 52 -0.18 38.00 34.89
N ARG A 53 -0.72 36.94 35.48
CA ARG A 53 -0.92 35.68 34.75
C ARG A 53 -2.33 35.56 34.15
N ASP A 54 -3.33 36.18 34.79
CA ASP A 54 -4.73 35.86 34.49
C ASP A 54 -5.47 36.89 33.61
N GLY A 55 -5.03 38.17 33.58
CA GLY A 55 -5.74 39.21 32.82
C GLY A 55 -5.74 39.02 31.29
N PHE A 56 -4.73 38.34 30.74
CA PHE A 56 -4.73 37.97 29.31
C PHE A 56 -5.55 36.71 29.03
N LEU A 57 -5.59 35.75 29.97
CA LEU A 57 -6.37 34.51 29.85
C LEU A 57 -7.87 34.79 29.97
N ASP A 58 -8.27 35.76 30.79
CA ASP A 58 -9.65 36.21 30.89
C ASP A 58 -10.12 36.90 29.60
N LEU A 59 -9.25 37.70 28.96
CA LEU A 59 -9.54 38.38 27.68
C LEU A 59 -9.84 37.39 26.52
N ILE A 60 -9.25 36.19 26.56
CA ILE A 60 -9.45 35.14 25.55
C ILE A 60 -10.52 34.10 25.96
N GLY A 61 -11.23 34.33 27.06
CA GLY A 61 -12.39 33.54 27.47
C GLY A 61 -12.10 32.35 28.39
N PHE A 62 -10.94 32.28 29.03
CA PHE A 62 -10.65 31.25 30.04
C PHE A 62 -11.16 31.60 31.45
N GLY A 63 -11.63 32.83 31.68
CA GLY A 63 -12.19 33.27 32.97
C GLY A 63 -11.17 33.34 34.10
N ASP A 64 -11.66 33.67 35.30
CA ASP A 64 -10.87 33.78 36.54
C ASP A 64 -10.18 32.47 36.99
N GLN A 65 -10.54 31.33 36.38
CA GLN A 65 -9.97 30.01 36.71
C GLN A 65 -8.75 29.65 35.86
N GLY A 66 -8.37 30.49 34.89
CA GLY A 66 -7.26 30.23 33.97
C GLY A 66 -7.56 29.07 32.99
N ALA A 67 -6.63 28.82 32.07
CA ALA A 67 -6.77 27.68 31.17
C ALA A 67 -6.72 26.37 31.99
N PRO A 68 -7.64 25.42 31.76
CA PRO A 68 -7.58 24.13 32.44
C PRO A 68 -6.23 23.47 32.14
N GLU A 69 -5.63 22.88 33.17
CA GLU A 69 -4.41 22.09 33.02
C GLU A 69 -4.64 20.95 31.99
N PHE A 70 -3.61 20.63 31.20
CA PHE A 70 -3.71 19.68 30.08
C PHE A 70 -4.14 18.27 30.50
N ASP A 71 -4.03 17.92 31.78
CA ASP A 71 -4.52 16.68 32.37
C ASP A 71 -6.06 16.64 32.53
N LYS A 72 -6.70 17.81 32.62
CA LYS A 72 -8.17 17.96 32.70
C LYS A 72 -8.82 18.10 31.33
N ILE A 73 -8.03 18.39 30.30
CA ILE A 73 -8.51 18.41 28.91
C ILE A 73 -8.62 16.96 28.44
N THR A 74 -9.85 16.47 28.29
CA THR A 74 -10.08 15.15 27.70
C THR A 74 -9.59 15.15 26.25
N TYR A 75 -8.68 14.23 25.91
CA TYR A 75 -8.23 14.08 24.53
C TYR A 75 -9.43 13.80 23.62
N PRO A 76 -9.58 14.53 22.50
CA PRO A 76 -10.62 14.20 21.54
C PRO A 76 -10.38 12.78 21.05
N TYR A 77 -11.39 11.93 21.18
CA TYR A 77 -11.33 10.59 20.62
C TYR A 77 -11.35 10.70 19.09
N ILE A 78 -10.19 10.51 18.48
CA ILE A 78 -10.06 10.42 17.02
C ILE A 78 -10.26 8.96 16.65
N GLN A 79 -11.43 8.64 16.07
CA GLN A 79 -11.65 7.33 15.47
C GLN A 79 -10.87 7.26 14.14
N PRO A 80 -9.92 6.32 13.97
CA PRO A 80 -9.25 6.12 12.69
C PRO A 80 -10.17 5.35 11.72
N ASP A 81 -11.20 6.02 11.22
CA ASP A 81 -12.19 5.49 10.28
C ASP A 81 -11.62 5.20 8.88
N PHE A 82 -10.48 5.80 8.55
CA PHE A 82 -9.78 5.59 7.28
C PHE A 82 -9.34 4.13 7.08
N ASP A 83 -8.94 3.41 8.13
CA ASP A 83 -8.50 2.01 8.02
C ASP A 83 -9.69 1.06 7.81
N ASP A 84 -10.85 1.40 8.38
CA ASP A 84 -12.09 0.63 8.23
C ASP A 84 -12.78 0.87 6.87
N SER A 85 -12.38 1.92 6.12
CA SER A 85 -12.94 2.25 4.79
C SER A 85 -12.44 1.35 3.64
N VAL A 86 -11.41 0.54 3.90
CA VAL A 86 -10.76 -0.31 2.89
C VAL A 86 -11.60 -1.53 2.54
N VAL A 87 -11.77 -1.83 1.25
CA VAL A 87 -12.62 -2.94 0.78
C VAL A 87 -11.80 -4.23 0.56
N PRO A 88 -11.94 -5.28 1.40
CA PRO A 88 -11.09 -6.46 1.33
C PRO A 88 -11.17 -7.22 -0.01
N SER A 89 -12.36 -7.27 -0.62
CA SER A 89 -12.55 -7.94 -1.92
C SER A 89 -11.73 -7.31 -3.04
N GLN A 90 -11.49 -6.00 -3.00
CA GLN A 90 -10.63 -5.31 -3.97
C GLN A 90 -9.16 -5.68 -3.78
N LEU A 91 -8.72 -5.81 -2.53
CA LEU A 91 -7.36 -6.22 -2.20
C LEU A 91 -7.09 -7.69 -2.59
N HIS A 92 -8.07 -8.58 -2.39
CA HIS A 92 -7.97 -9.94 -2.91
C HIS A 92 -7.85 -9.97 -4.43
N ALA A 93 -8.63 -9.15 -5.15
CA ALA A 93 -8.48 -9.03 -6.59
C ALA A 93 -7.10 -8.49 -6.99
N ALA A 94 -6.51 -7.57 -6.22
CA ALA A 94 -5.14 -7.12 -6.41
C ALA A 94 -4.13 -8.27 -6.21
N ALA A 95 -4.35 -9.14 -5.22
CA ALA A 95 -3.52 -10.33 -5.02
C ALA A 95 -3.60 -11.29 -6.22
N GLU A 96 -4.79 -11.53 -6.77
CA GLU A 96 -4.96 -12.32 -7.98
C GLU A 96 -4.30 -11.65 -9.20
N LEU A 97 -4.45 -10.33 -9.35
CA LEU A 97 -3.81 -9.59 -10.43
C LEU A 97 -2.28 -9.69 -10.36
N TYR A 98 -1.70 -9.69 -9.17
CA TYR A 98 -0.25 -9.88 -8.99
C TYR A 98 0.18 -11.27 -9.43
N TYR A 99 -0.60 -12.31 -9.08
CA TYR A 99 -0.35 -13.67 -9.53
C TYR A 99 -0.36 -13.77 -11.06
N ILE A 100 -1.36 -13.15 -11.70
CA ILE A 100 -1.49 -13.08 -13.15
C ILE A 100 -0.31 -12.33 -13.77
N TYR A 101 0.11 -11.20 -13.20
CA TYR A 101 1.26 -10.44 -13.67
C TYR A 101 2.54 -11.29 -13.69
N GLN A 102 2.81 -12.10 -12.67
CA GLN A 102 3.98 -12.98 -12.69
C GLN A 102 3.90 -14.04 -13.81
N HIS A 103 2.70 -14.52 -14.14
CA HIS A 103 2.49 -15.44 -15.28
C HIS A 103 2.61 -14.73 -16.63
N GLU A 104 2.24 -13.45 -16.72
CA GLU A 104 2.54 -12.61 -17.86
C GLU A 104 4.06 -12.49 -18.08
N ARG A 105 4.81 -12.26 -17.00
CA ARG A 105 6.28 -12.19 -17.06
C ARG A 105 6.93 -13.52 -17.43
N MET A 106 6.29 -14.64 -17.12
CA MET A 106 6.66 -15.99 -17.61
C MET A 106 6.29 -16.24 -19.09
N LYS A 107 5.76 -15.24 -19.80
CA LYS A 107 5.31 -15.33 -21.20
C LYS A 107 4.17 -16.32 -21.43
N ILE A 108 3.42 -16.71 -20.40
CA ILE A 108 2.38 -17.75 -20.50
C ILE A 108 1.32 -17.40 -21.56
N PHE A 109 0.83 -16.15 -21.56
CA PHE A 109 -0.15 -15.70 -22.55
C PHE A 109 0.42 -15.66 -23.97
N GLN A 110 1.66 -15.20 -24.12
CA GLN A 110 2.36 -15.14 -25.42
C GLN A 110 2.60 -16.54 -25.99
N VAL A 111 2.99 -17.51 -25.14
CA VAL A 111 3.14 -18.91 -25.52
C VAL A 111 1.83 -19.45 -26.09
N VAL A 112 0.70 -19.19 -25.44
CA VAL A 112 -0.61 -19.64 -25.95
C VAL A 112 -0.97 -18.96 -27.27
N GLU A 113 -0.67 -17.67 -27.44
CA GLU A 113 -0.87 -16.98 -28.73
C GLU A 113 -0.04 -17.62 -29.85
N VAL A 114 1.19 -18.04 -29.56
CA VAL A 114 2.03 -18.81 -30.49
C VAL A 114 1.42 -20.19 -30.76
N LEU A 115 0.97 -20.92 -29.75
CA LEU A 115 0.31 -22.22 -29.94
C LEU A 115 -0.94 -22.10 -30.82
N GLN A 116 -1.79 -21.10 -30.59
CA GLN A 116 -2.95 -20.82 -31.45
C GLN A 116 -2.54 -20.46 -32.88
N ARG A 117 -1.44 -19.73 -33.06
CA ARG A 117 -0.90 -19.42 -34.39
C ARG A 117 -0.41 -20.70 -35.09
N LEU A 118 0.35 -21.55 -34.41
CA LEU A 118 0.85 -22.81 -34.95
C LEU A 118 -0.29 -23.77 -35.30
N PHE A 119 -1.32 -23.83 -34.46
CA PHE A 119 -2.52 -24.63 -34.70
C PHE A 119 -3.28 -24.18 -35.94
N ARG A 120 -3.56 -22.86 -36.07
CA ARG A 120 -4.25 -22.30 -37.24
C ARG A 120 -3.50 -22.50 -38.55
N LEU A 121 -2.16 -22.44 -38.50
CA LEU A 121 -1.31 -22.64 -39.66
C LEU A 121 -1.06 -24.13 -39.98
N GLY A 122 -1.64 -25.07 -39.22
CA GLY A 122 -1.41 -26.50 -39.41
C GLY A 122 0.02 -26.96 -39.12
N LYS A 123 0.82 -26.14 -38.42
CA LYS A 123 2.22 -26.43 -38.09
C LYS A 123 2.38 -27.32 -36.86
N MET A 124 1.28 -27.62 -36.17
CA MET A 124 1.25 -28.47 -35.00
C MET A 124 0.53 -29.78 -35.32
N ARG A 125 1.18 -30.92 -35.05
CA ARG A 125 0.64 -32.27 -35.36
C ARG A 125 -0.38 -32.72 -34.31
N ILE A 126 -1.48 -31.97 -34.16
CA ILE A 126 -2.58 -32.31 -33.26
C ILE A 126 -3.90 -32.22 -34.03
N GLN A 127 -4.66 -33.31 -34.05
CA GLN A 127 -5.94 -33.39 -34.74
C GLN A 127 -7.13 -33.48 -33.78
N ARG A 128 -6.97 -34.22 -32.67
CA ARG A 128 -8.01 -34.49 -31.67
C ARG A 128 -7.37 -34.51 -30.29
N GLY A 129 -8.14 -34.17 -29.28
CA GLY A 129 -7.68 -34.16 -27.89
C GLY A 129 -8.16 -32.94 -27.12
N PRO A 130 -7.94 -32.93 -25.79
CA PRO A 130 -8.28 -31.80 -24.93
C PRO A 130 -7.52 -30.53 -25.31
N GLY A 131 -6.26 -30.63 -25.75
CA GLY A 131 -5.45 -29.53 -26.24
C GLY A 131 -5.97 -28.89 -27.52
N ALA A 132 -6.25 -29.71 -28.55
CA ALA A 132 -6.86 -29.21 -29.79
C ALA A 132 -8.22 -28.52 -29.54
N ARG A 133 -9.09 -29.14 -28.73
CA ARG A 133 -10.38 -28.53 -28.35
C ARG A 133 -10.18 -27.22 -27.59
N GLY A 134 -9.25 -27.18 -26.64
CA GLY A 134 -8.97 -25.99 -25.86
C GLY A 134 -8.43 -24.84 -26.71
N LEU A 135 -7.51 -25.10 -27.65
CA LEU A 135 -7.02 -24.08 -28.60
C LEU A 135 -8.15 -23.52 -29.48
N TYR A 136 -9.05 -24.38 -29.95
CA TYR A 136 -10.23 -23.95 -30.70
C TYR A 136 -11.16 -23.04 -29.87
N LEU A 137 -11.49 -23.45 -28.63
CA LEU A 137 -12.37 -22.67 -27.74
C LEU A 137 -11.75 -21.33 -27.36
N LEU A 138 -10.47 -21.30 -27.02
CA LEU A 138 -9.77 -20.05 -26.69
C LEU A 138 -9.76 -19.07 -27.88
N GLN A 139 -9.66 -19.57 -29.11
CA GLN A 139 -9.78 -18.72 -30.29
C GLN A 139 -11.19 -18.11 -30.38
N LYS A 140 -12.24 -18.90 -30.12
CA LYS A 140 -13.63 -18.41 -30.15
C LYS A 140 -13.93 -17.37 -29.06
N TRP A 141 -13.30 -17.47 -27.90
CA TRP A 141 -13.48 -16.52 -26.80
C TRP A 141 -12.66 -15.23 -26.94
N THR A 142 -11.84 -15.10 -27.97
CA THR A 142 -10.98 -13.91 -28.15
C THR A 142 -11.73 -12.56 -28.14
N PRO A 143 -12.93 -12.42 -28.74
CA PRO A 143 -13.67 -11.17 -28.69
C PRO A 143 -14.29 -10.86 -27.32
N LEU A 144 -14.47 -11.87 -26.46
CA LEU A 144 -15.17 -11.76 -25.19
C LEU A 144 -14.24 -11.55 -23.99
N ARG A 145 -12.92 -11.55 -24.22
CA ARG A 145 -11.90 -11.53 -23.17
C ARG A 145 -11.10 -10.24 -23.13
N TYR A 146 -10.63 -9.86 -21.95
CA TYR A 146 -9.65 -8.78 -21.81
C TYR A 146 -8.36 -9.05 -22.60
N GLY A 147 -7.94 -8.03 -23.36
CA GLY A 147 -6.75 -8.08 -24.20
C GLY A 147 -5.47 -7.82 -23.42
N THR A 148 -4.33 -7.92 -24.11
CA THR A 148 -3.02 -7.60 -23.52
C THR A 148 -2.93 -6.14 -23.10
N SER A 149 -3.51 -5.21 -23.87
CA SER A 149 -3.55 -3.79 -23.53
C SER A 149 -4.26 -3.55 -22.19
N ASP A 150 -5.42 -4.16 -21.98
CA ASP A 150 -6.20 -4.03 -20.75
C ASP A 150 -5.42 -4.53 -19.54
N ARG A 151 -4.77 -5.70 -19.67
CA ARG A 151 -3.91 -6.25 -18.61
C ARG A 151 -2.73 -5.33 -18.31
N MET A 152 -2.04 -4.80 -19.32
CA MET A 152 -0.91 -3.88 -19.11
C MET A 152 -1.35 -2.60 -18.38
N MET A 153 -2.51 -2.04 -18.72
CA MET A 153 -3.07 -0.89 -18.02
C MET A 153 -3.40 -1.22 -16.55
N ALA A 154 -3.97 -2.40 -16.29
CA ALA A 154 -4.26 -2.85 -14.94
C ALA A 154 -2.98 -3.02 -14.10
N TYR A 155 -1.94 -3.66 -14.65
CA TYR A 155 -0.64 -3.80 -13.96
C TYR A 155 0.03 -2.44 -13.71
N ARG A 156 -0.10 -1.51 -14.66
CA ARG A 156 0.41 -0.16 -14.49
C ARG A 156 -0.29 0.54 -13.33
N ARG A 157 -1.62 0.48 -13.25
CA ARG A 157 -2.37 1.16 -12.18
C ARG A 157 -2.07 0.55 -10.81
N ALA A 158 -2.24 -0.76 -10.66
CA ALA A 158 -2.14 -1.44 -9.38
C ALA A 158 -0.71 -1.52 -8.83
N PHE A 159 0.29 -1.69 -9.70
CA PHE A 159 1.66 -2.01 -9.29
C PHE A 159 2.74 -1.08 -9.85
N ASN A 160 2.36 -0.13 -10.71
CA ASN A 160 3.29 0.70 -11.49
C ASN A 160 4.27 -0.13 -12.33
N TYR A 161 3.84 -1.32 -12.75
CA TYR A 161 4.63 -2.20 -13.62
C TYR A 161 4.31 -1.96 -15.11
N GLY A 162 5.32 -2.19 -15.95
CA GLY A 162 5.23 -2.00 -17.39
C GLY A 162 5.25 -0.52 -17.82
N THR A 163 5.08 -0.33 -19.13
CA THR A 163 5.22 0.97 -19.81
C THR A 163 3.90 1.50 -20.37
N ALA A 164 2.78 0.79 -20.15
CA ALA A 164 1.47 1.25 -20.60
C ALA A 164 1.11 2.59 -19.96
N GLN A 165 0.43 3.44 -20.72
CA GLN A 165 -0.08 4.70 -20.21
C GLN A 165 -1.29 4.43 -19.31
N ALA A 166 -1.25 4.97 -18.08
CA ALA A 166 -2.41 4.91 -17.20
C ALA A 166 -3.51 5.85 -17.75
N PRO A 167 -4.80 5.47 -17.65
CA PRO A 167 -5.91 6.35 -18.02
C PRO A 167 -5.83 7.70 -17.31
N ALA A 168 -6.27 8.77 -17.97
CA ALA A 168 -6.29 10.11 -17.38
C ALA A 168 -7.13 10.12 -16.08
N GLY A 169 -6.60 10.74 -15.03
CA GLY A 169 -7.24 10.78 -13.71
C GLY A 169 -7.16 9.48 -12.89
N ALA A 170 -6.62 8.39 -13.44
CA ALA A 170 -6.45 7.15 -12.68
C ALA A 170 -5.33 7.28 -11.63
N VAL A 171 -5.59 6.78 -10.43
CA VAL A 171 -4.56 6.69 -9.38
C VAL A 171 -3.64 5.52 -9.71
N VAL A 172 -2.33 5.78 -9.72
CA VAL A 172 -1.28 4.79 -9.97
C VAL A 172 -0.50 4.57 -8.68
N ASN A 173 -0.38 3.33 -8.24
CA ASN A 173 0.43 2.98 -7.08
C ASN A 173 1.93 2.96 -7.41
N ARG A 174 2.52 4.16 -7.46
CA ARG A 174 3.93 4.35 -7.87
C ARG A 174 4.93 3.62 -6.97
N ASN A 175 4.60 3.48 -5.69
CA ASN A 175 5.49 2.94 -4.67
C ASN A 175 5.27 1.44 -4.37
N PHE A 176 4.32 0.79 -5.05
CA PHE A 176 3.92 -0.60 -4.77
C PHE A 176 5.12 -1.53 -4.63
N HIS A 177 6.03 -1.53 -5.61
CA HIS A 177 7.17 -2.43 -5.59
C HIS A 177 8.05 -2.23 -4.36
N ARG A 178 8.33 -0.96 -4.01
CA ARG A 178 9.13 -0.61 -2.83
C ARG A 178 8.43 -1.00 -1.53
N GLN A 179 7.12 -0.78 -1.43
CA GLN A 179 6.32 -1.16 -0.28
C GLN A 179 6.25 -2.68 -0.12
N LEU A 180 6.00 -3.42 -1.20
CA LEU A 180 5.99 -4.88 -1.19
C LEU A 180 7.35 -5.45 -0.78
N MET A 181 8.45 -4.95 -1.37
CA MET A 181 9.81 -5.33 -1.00
C MET A 181 10.09 -5.06 0.49
N GLY A 182 9.77 -3.84 0.96
CA GLY A 182 9.96 -3.43 2.35
C GLY A 182 9.16 -4.30 3.31
N PHE A 183 7.91 -4.63 2.94
CA PHE A 183 7.06 -5.51 3.72
C PHE A 183 7.62 -6.93 3.80
N MET A 184 7.99 -7.53 2.65
CA MET A 184 8.58 -8.86 2.60
C MET A 184 9.88 -8.94 3.40
N ALA A 185 10.72 -7.91 3.30
CA ALA A 185 11.97 -7.82 4.05
C ALA A 185 11.74 -7.69 5.57
N ALA A 186 10.83 -6.81 5.99
CA ALA A 186 10.48 -6.61 7.39
C ALA A 186 9.84 -7.88 8.00
N LEU A 187 8.92 -8.51 7.26
CA LEU A 187 8.25 -9.73 7.67
C LEU A 187 9.21 -10.92 7.78
N GLY A 188 10.12 -11.06 6.80
CA GLY A 188 11.18 -12.07 6.84
C GLY A 188 12.18 -11.83 7.97
N GLN A 189 12.54 -10.58 8.26
CA GLN A 189 13.40 -10.25 9.40
C GLN A 189 12.72 -10.58 10.73
N TYR A 190 11.48 -10.15 10.92
CA TYR A 190 10.69 -10.48 12.10
C TYR A 190 10.57 -11.99 12.32
N PHE A 191 10.30 -12.75 11.25
CA PHE A 191 10.24 -14.21 11.31
C PHE A 191 11.57 -14.86 11.73
N ARG A 192 12.70 -14.43 11.16
CA ARG A 192 14.02 -14.93 11.57
C ARG A 192 14.30 -14.64 13.03
N ASP A 193 13.97 -13.44 13.49
CA ASP A 193 14.21 -13.04 14.88
C ASP A 193 13.34 -13.84 15.86
N LEU A 194 12.10 -14.16 15.50
CA LEU A 194 11.25 -15.07 16.28
C LEU A 194 11.86 -16.48 16.40
N LEU A 195 12.30 -17.06 15.28
CA LEU A 195 12.92 -18.39 15.28
C LEU A 195 14.25 -18.42 16.05
N ILE A 196 15.07 -17.37 15.91
CA ILE A 196 16.34 -17.25 16.63
C ILE A 196 16.09 -17.04 18.13
N GLY A 197 15.10 -16.22 18.50
CA GLY A 197 14.71 -15.99 19.89
C GLY A 197 14.19 -17.26 20.60
N GLU A 198 13.56 -18.18 19.85
CA GLU A 198 13.17 -19.51 20.36
C GLU A 198 14.39 -20.40 20.66
N VAL A 199 15.50 -20.24 19.92
CA VAL A 199 16.70 -21.11 20.02
C VAL A 199 17.80 -20.54 20.92
N ILE A 200 17.93 -19.21 21.01
CA ILE A 200 19.02 -18.52 21.73
C ILE A 200 18.44 -17.75 22.92
N ARG A 201 18.10 -18.45 24.02
CA ARG A 201 18.03 -17.79 25.33
C ARG A 201 19.45 -17.66 25.88
N GLY A 202 20.05 -16.45 25.79
CA GLY A 202 21.27 -16.09 26.52
C GLY A 202 22.57 -15.82 25.74
N GLY A 203 22.52 -15.58 24.42
CA GLY A 203 23.73 -15.28 23.62
C GLY A 203 24.10 -13.79 23.57
N GLN A 204 25.38 -13.46 23.82
CA GLN A 204 25.90 -12.07 23.80
C GLN A 204 25.88 -11.38 22.41
N LEU A 205 25.59 -12.13 21.32
CA LEU A 205 25.50 -11.61 19.95
C LEU A 205 24.13 -10.99 19.60
N ILE A 206 23.17 -11.01 20.53
CA ILE A 206 21.80 -10.52 20.35
C ILE A 206 21.81 -8.99 20.17
N GLU A 207 22.62 -8.24 20.91
CA GLU A 207 22.58 -6.77 20.95
C GLU A 207 23.01 -6.07 19.64
N GLN A 208 23.67 -6.78 18.70
CA GLN A 208 24.23 -6.19 17.48
C GLN A 208 23.35 -6.38 16.23
N ARG A 209 22.20 -7.08 16.34
CA ARG A 209 21.31 -7.31 15.19
C ARG A 209 20.10 -6.37 15.21
N PRO A 210 19.72 -5.73 14.08
CA PRO A 210 18.48 -4.99 14.00
C PRO A 210 17.29 -5.96 14.10
N PHE A 211 16.54 -5.90 15.20
CA PHE A 211 15.32 -6.71 15.38
C PHE A 211 14.18 -6.22 14.49
N GLY A 212 13.43 -7.15 13.91
CA GLY A 212 12.17 -6.87 13.25
C GLY A 212 11.16 -6.32 14.26
N SER A 213 10.72 -5.09 14.05
CA SER A 213 9.68 -4.48 14.89
C SER A 213 8.28 -4.80 14.35
N VAL A 214 7.39 -5.25 15.24
CA VAL A 214 5.96 -5.45 14.94
C VAL A 214 5.35 -4.17 14.39
N ALA A 215 5.68 -3.01 14.97
CA ALA A 215 5.18 -1.72 14.51
C ALA A 215 5.63 -1.40 13.07
N THR A 216 6.84 -1.79 12.68
CA THR A 216 7.32 -1.61 11.29
C THR A 216 6.53 -2.49 10.31
N VAL A 217 6.28 -3.75 10.67
CA VAL A 217 5.47 -4.66 9.84
C VAL A 217 4.05 -4.14 9.70
N GLN A 218 3.41 -3.75 10.82
CA GLN A 218 2.06 -3.18 10.83
C GLN A 218 1.97 -1.91 9.99
N ARG A 219 2.91 -0.97 10.17
CA ARG A 219 2.91 0.30 9.43
C ARG A 219 3.04 0.10 7.92
N ILE A 220 4.02 -0.70 7.49
CA ILE A 220 4.21 -0.95 6.05
C ILE A 220 3.04 -1.75 5.48
N GLY A 221 2.47 -2.68 6.26
CA GLY A 221 1.28 -3.44 5.88
C GLY A 221 0.06 -2.54 5.64
N LEU A 222 -0.21 -1.63 6.57
CA LEU A 222 -1.28 -0.63 6.47
C LEU A 222 -1.06 0.30 5.26
N ASP A 223 0.16 0.82 5.08
CA ASP A 223 0.49 1.69 3.93
C ASP A 223 0.32 0.96 2.58
N LEU A 224 0.68 -0.32 2.51
CA LEU A 224 0.51 -1.16 1.32
C LEU A 224 -0.99 -1.41 1.06
N ARG A 225 -1.75 -1.72 2.10
CA ARG A 225 -3.19 -1.97 2.06
C ARG A 225 -3.94 -0.75 1.52
N TYR A 226 -3.66 0.43 2.08
CA TYR A 226 -4.26 1.69 1.63
C TYR A 226 -3.89 2.06 0.19
N ALA A 227 -2.62 1.90 -0.19
CA ALA A 227 -2.17 2.21 -1.55
C ALA A 227 -2.78 1.27 -2.61
N LEU A 228 -3.00 0.00 -2.26
CA LEU A 228 -3.66 -0.97 -3.12
C LEU A 228 -5.13 -0.61 -3.33
N ASP A 229 -5.90 -0.42 -2.26
CA ASP A 229 -7.31 -0.03 -2.32
C ASP A 229 -7.54 1.17 -3.25
N ARG A 230 -6.74 2.22 -3.07
CA ARG A 230 -6.81 3.44 -3.92
C ARG A 230 -6.40 3.24 -5.36
N SER A 231 -5.70 2.18 -5.73
CA SER A 231 -5.22 1.96 -7.10
C SER A 231 -5.96 0.84 -7.83
N THR A 232 -6.71 0.00 -7.11
CA THR A 232 -7.42 -1.17 -7.65
C THR A 232 -8.93 -0.98 -7.81
N TYR A 233 -9.43 0.26 -7.68
CA TYR A 233 -10.85 0.57 -7.94
C TYR A 233 -11.26 0.41 -9.41
N GLY A 234 -12.57 0.23 -9.62
CA GLY A 234 -13.20 0.16 -10.92
C GLY A 234 -13.12 -1.23 -11.56
N ASN A 235 -12.78 -1.28 -12.85
CA ASN A 235 -12.79 -2.53 -13.62
C ASN A 235 -11.69 -3.54 -13.26
N ILE A 236 -10.74 -3.19 -12.39
CA ILE A 236 -9.63 -4.06 -12.01
C ILE A 236 -10.14 -5.35 -11.33
N PHE A 237 -11.18 -5.25 -10.50
CA PHE A 237 -11.79 -6.42 -9.86
C PHE A 237 -12.31 -7.43 -10.90
N ALA A 238 -13.16 -6.97 -11.82
CA ALA A 238 -13.73 -7.81 -12.88
C ALA A 238 -12.63 -8.39 -13.80
N LEU A 239 -11.65 -7.56 -14.17
CA LEU A 239 -10.52 -7.98 -15.00
C LEU A 239 -9.68 -9.06 -14.32
N ALA A 240 -9.38 -8.91 -13.03
CA ALA A 240 -8.60 -9.90 -12.28
C ALA A 240 -9.34 -11.25 -12.19
N MET A 241 -10.65 -11.23 -11.96
CA MET A 241 -11.48 -12.44 -11.93
C MET A 241 -11.51 -13.14 -13.29
N GLU A 242 -11.88 -12.43 -14.34
CA GLU A 242 -11.97 -13.00 -15.69
C GLU A 242 -10.60 -13.50 -16.17
N THR A 243 -9.56 -12.69 -16.01
CA THR A 243 -8.21 -13.05 -16.43
C THR A 243 -7.65 -14.20 -15.59
N GLY A 244 -8.03 -14.29 -14.31
CA GLY A 244 -7.69 -15.43 -13.45
C GLY A 244 -8.29 -16.74 -13.97
N HIS A 245 -9.56 -16.72 -14.37
CA HIS A 245 -10.19 -17.86 -15.05
C HIS A 245 -9.50 -18.19 -16.37
N TYR A 246 -9.18 -17.18 -17.18
CA TYR A 246 -8.45 -17.38 -18.43
C TYR A 246 -7.07 -18.01 -18.19
N LEU A 247 -6.30 -17.53 -17.22
CA LEU A 247 -5.00 -18.10 -16.84
C LEU A 247 -5.13 -19.56 -16.40
N LYS A 248 -6.14 -19.90 -15.59
CA LYS A 248 -6.42 -21.29 -15.20
C LYS A 248 -6.66 -22.18 -16.42
N THR A 249 -7.51 -21.74 -17.35
CA THR A 249 -7.77 -22.47 -18.60
C THR A 249 -6.51 -22.63 -19.45
N VAL A 250 -5.68 -21.59 -19.54
CA VAL A 250 -4.40 -21.63 -20.24
C VAL A 250 -3.43 -22.63 -19.62
N LEU A 251 -3.28 -22.65 -18.29
CA LEU A 251 -2.40 -23.59 -17.62
C LEU A 251 -2.87 -25.04 -17.78
N GLN A 252 -4.18 -25.28 -17.76
CA GLN A 252 -4.77 -26.59 -18.07
C GLN A 252 -4.53 -26.99 -19.52
N LEU A 253 -4.63 -26.04 -20.46
CA LEU A 253 -4.33 -26.28 -21.87
C LEU A 253 -2.87 -26.69 -22.08
N LEU A 254 -1.92 -25.98 -21.45
CA LEU A 254 -0.49 -26.28 -21.56
C LEU A 254 -0.12 -27.64 -20.97
N ASP A 255 -0.90 -28.13 -20.00
CA ASP A 255 -0.70 -29.44 -19.39
C ASP A 255 -1.43 -30.58 -20.14
N ALA A 256 -2.16 -30.26 -21.21
CA ALA A 256 -2.88 -31.26 -21.99
C ALA A 256 -1.90 -32.26 -22.64
N PRO A 257 -2.19 -33.57 -22.61
CA PRO A 257 -1.27 -34.61 -23.06
C PRO A 257 -0.91 -34.51 -24.54
N ASP A 258 -1.85 -34.07 -25.38
CA ASP A 258 -1.65 -33.86 -26.81
C ASP A 258 -0.75 -32.65 -27.09
N ILE A 259 -0.85 -31.57 -26.31
CA ILE A 259 0.07 -30.43 -26.38
C ILE A 259 1.47 -30.88 -25.96
N LYS A 260 1.60 -31.54 -24.80
CA LYS A 260 2.89 -32.02 -24.30
C LYS A 260 3.58 -32.96 -25.29
N LYS A 261 2.82 -33.91 -25.87
CA LYS A 261 3.31 -34.81 -26.90
C LYS A 261 3.78 -34.09 -28.17
N ALA A 262 3.10 -33.01 -28.58
CA ALA A 262 3.48 -32.26 -29.78
C ALA A 262 4.81 -31.51 -29.64
N PHE A 263 5.26 -31.25 -28.40
CA PHE A 263 6.51 -30.57 -28.09
C PHE A 263 7.56 -31.48 -27.43
N ASP A 264 7.29 -32.78 -27.31
CA ASP A 264 8.13 -33.74 -26.59
C ASP A 264 8.46 -33.28 -25.15
N ALA A 265 7.43 -32.75 -24.48
CA ALA A 265 7.52 -32.15 -23.15
C ALA A 265 6.97 -33.11 -22.07
N ASN A 266 7.61 -33.12 -20.89
CA ASN A 266 7.12 -33.90 -19.74
C ASN A 266 6.15 -33.06 -18.90
N THR A 267 6.44 -31.77 -18.76
CA THR A 267 5.63 -30.82 -17.99
C THR A 267 5.14 -29.66 -18.85
N LYS A 268 4.07 -28.98 -18.41
CA LYS A 268 3.62 -27.72 -19.02
C LYS A 268 4.71 -26.64 -19.07
N TRP A 269 5.66 -26.68 -18.15
CA TRP A 269 6.76 -25.70 -18.10
C TRP A 269 7.77 -25.94 -19.21
N ASP A 270 8.03 -27.21 -19.55
CA ASP A 270 8.89 -27.57 -20.69
C ASP A 270 8.25 -27.06 -22.00
N VAL A 271 6.92 -27.15 -22.15
CA VAL A 271 6.21 -26.57 -23.29
C VAL A 271 6.45 -25.06 -23.37
N VAL A 272 6.33 -24.35 -22.25
CA VAL A 272 6.56 -22.90 -22.17
C VAL A 272 8.00 -22.56 -22.55
N GLU A 273 8.98 -23.32 -22.05
CA GLU A 273 10.39 -23.14 -22.34
C GLU A 273 10.70 -23.38 -23.82
N ILE A 274 10.25 -24.50 -24.39
CA ILE A 274 10.49 -24.86 -25.80
C ILE A 274 9.89 -23.81 -26.74
N VAL A 275 8.64 -23.40 -26.49
CA VAL A 275 7.96 -22.38 -27.31
C VAL A 275 8.62 -21.02 -27.15
N SER A 276 9.00 -20.63 -25.92
CA SER A 276 9.63 -19.33 -25.66
C SER A 276 11.00 -19.22 -26.30
N ASN A 277 11.83 -20.26 -26.21
CA ASN A 277 13.13 -20.30 -26.87
C ASN A 277 13.00 -20.26 -28.40
N ARG A 278 12.06 -21.02 -28.95
CA ARG A 278 11.93 -21.14 -30.41
C ARG A 278 11.27 -19.91 -31.07
N HIS A 279 10.33 -19.25 -30.39
CA HIS A 279 9.46 -18.24 -31.02
C HIS A 279 9.46 -16.87 -30.34
N LEU A 280 9.93 -16.75 -29.09
CA LEU A 280 9.81 -15.52 -28.28
C LEU A 280 11.17 -14.97 -27.80
N GLY A 281 12.27 -15.43 -28.41
CA GLY A 281 13.62 -14.91 -28.16
C GLY A 281 14.22 -15.29 -26.79
N GLY A 282 13.74 -16.38 -26.17
CA GLY A 282 14.29 -16.89 -24.91
C GLY A 282 13.25 -17.10 -23.81
N VAL A 283 13.56 -17.93 -22.82
CA VAL A 283 12.70 -18.20 -21.64
C VAL A 283 12.78 -17.06 -20.64
N ALA A 284 11.65 -16.74 -19.99
CA ALA A 284 11.62 -15.91 -18.79
C ALA A 284 11.55 -16.82 -17.56
N GLU A 285 12.49 -16.66 -16.63
CA GLU A 285 12.84 -17.56 -15.51
C GLU A 285 11.59 -18.16 -14.80
N PRO A 286 11.09 -19.35 -15.22
CA PRO A 286 9.75 -19.80 -14.82
C PRO A 286 9.68 -20.18 -13.34
N SER A 287 10.72 -20.82 -12.83
CA SER A 287 10.78 -21.28 -11.43
C SER A 287 10.73 -20.10 -10.45
N GLN A 288 11.56 -19.08 -10.69
CA GLN A 288 11.65 -17.88 -9.87
C GLN A 288 10.34 -17.12 -9.89
N ARG A 289 9.77 -16.90 -11.09
CA ARG A 289 8.50 -16.17 -11.26
C ARG A 289 7.33 -16.94 -10.66
N ALA A 290 7.28 -18.26 -10.78
CA ALA A 290 6.24 -19.08 -10.16
C ALA A 290 6.29 -18.98 -8.63
N LYS A 291 7.48 -19.03 -8.02
CA LYS A 291 7.64 -18.84 -6.57
C LYS A 291 7.25 -17.44 -6.13
N MET A 292 7.63 -16.41 -6.89
CA MET A 292 7.17 -15.04 -6.64
C MET A 292 5.65 -14.92 -6.76
N ALA A 293 5.02 -15.57 -7.74
CA ALA A 293 3.57 -15.55 -7.93
C ALA A 293 2.84 -16.13 -6.72
N GLU A 294 3.22 -17.35 -6.31
CA GLU A 294 2.62 -18.07 -5.19
C GLU A 294 2.77 -17.31 -3.88
N SER A 295 4.02 -17.03 -3.48
CA SER A 295 4.28 -16.36 -2.20
C SER A 295 3.77 -14.92 -2.19
N GLY A 296 3.92 -14.19 -3.30
CA GLY A 296 3.45 -12.81 -3.40
C GLY A 296 1.93 -12.70 -3.31
N ARG A 297 1.20 -13.60 -3.98
CA ARG A 297 -0.25 -13.71 -3.85
C ARG A 297 -0.66 -14.00 -2.42
N ARG A 298 -0.02 -14.96 -1.76
CA ARG A 298 -0.37 -15.34 -0.38
C ARG A 298 -0.16 -14.20 0.61
N ILE A 299 0.92 -13.43 0.43
CA ILE A 299 1.22 -12.25 1.25
C ILE A 299 0.23 -11.11 0.96
N LEU A 300 -0.16 -10.88 -0.29
CA LEU A 300 -1.16 -9.86 -0.61
C LEU A 300 -2.56 -10.24 -0.11
N GLN A 301 -2.91 -11.53 -0.11
CA GLN A 301 -4.13 -12.02 0.55
C GLN A 301 -4.06 -11.79 2.07
N PHE A 302 -2.92 -12.08 2.69
CA PHE A 302 -2.71 -11.78 4.10
C PHE A 302 -2.88 -10.28 4.42
N VAL A 303 -2.35 -9.40 3.57
CA VAL A 303 -2.55 -7.94 3.70
C VAL A 303 -4.02 -7.53 3.53
N ALA A 304 -4.80 -8.27 2.73
CA ALA A 304 -6.24 -8.05 2.59
C ALA A 304 -7.02 -8.47 3.85
N ASP A 305 -6.66 -9.61 4.43
CA ASP A 305 -7.35 -10.19 5.59
C ASP A 305 -6.96 -9.53 6.92
N ASN A 306 -5.76 -8.95 7.02
CA ASN A 306 -5.24 -8.38 8.26
C ASN A 306 -5.35 -6.85 8.28
N ASP A 307 -5.97 -6.31 9.33
CA ASP A 307 -6.19 -4.87 9.53
C ASP A 307 -4.99 -4.13 10.14
N PHE A 308 -3.94 -4.85 10.56
CA PHE A 308 -2.70 -4.31 11.13
C PHE A 308 -2.91 -3.33 12.31
N LYS A 309 -4.02 -3.46 13.06
CA LYS A 309 -4.32 -2.58 14.19
C LYS A 309 -3.24 -2.68 15.27
N THR A 310 -2.75 -1.53 15.73
CA THR A 310 -1.65 -1.43 16.71
C THR A 310 -2.04 -1.95 18.10
N ALA A 311 -3.34 -2.00 18.43
CA ALA A 311 -3.85 -2.45 19.72
C ALA A 311 -3.96 -3.98 19.87
N VAL A 312 -3.54 -4.76 18.87
CA VAL A 312 -3.62 -6.23 18.91
C VAL A 312 -2.53 -6.78 19.83
N ASP A 313 -2.89 -7.78 20.64
CA ASP A 313 -1.96 -8.55 21.47
C ASP A 313 -0.77 -9.06 20.62
N PRO A 314 0.49 -8.73 20.98
CA PRO A 314 1.68 -9.19 20.27
C PRO A 314 1.73 -10.71 20.05
N ILE A 315 1.19 -11.51 20.97
CA ILE A 315 1.17 -12.98 20.86
C ILE A 315 0.20 -13.42 19.75
N LEU A 316 -0.98 -12.78 19.68
CA LEU A 316 -1.94 -13.04 18.61
C LEU A 316 -1.34 -12.66 17.25
N PHE A 317 -0.70 -11.50 17.16
CA PHE A 317 -0.03 -11.06 15.93
C PHE A 317 1.05 -12.06 15.49
N GLN A 318 1.88 -12.54 16.43
CA GLN A 318 2.92 -13.54 16.14
C GLN A 318 2.33 -14.82 15.55
N SER A 319 1.23 -15.33 16.12
CA SER A 319 0.59 -16.58 15.66
C SER A 319 0.10 -16.47 14.20
N VAL A 320 -0.42 -15.29 13.84
CA VAL A 320 -0.96 -15.00 12.51
C VAL A 320 0.15 -14.78 11.48
N VAL A 321 1.25 -14.14 11.88
CA VAL A 321 2.37 -13.79 10.99
C VAL A 321 3.32 -14.96 10.74
N ARG A 322 3.47 -15.89 11.68
CA ARG A 322 4.41 -17.03 11.57
C ARG A 322 4.34 -17.79 10.22
N PRO A 323 3.16 -18.20 9.70
CA PRO A 323 3.10 -18.90 8.41
C PRO A 323 3.51 -18.01 7.21
N MET A 324 3.41 -16.68 7.34
CA MET A 324 3.73 -15.74 6.27
C MET A 324 5.23 -15.47 6.16
N GLY A 325 6.00 -15.66 7.23
CA GLY A 325 7.46 -15.48 7.22
C GLY A 325 8.17 -16.32 6.16
N ALA A 326 7.83 -17.61 6.06
CA ALA A 326 8.39 -18.51 5.05
C ALA A 326 8.06 -18.08 3.61
N HIS A 327 6.84 -17.59 3.37
CA HIS A 327 6.45 -17.04 2.07
C HIS A 327 7.24 -15.79 1.73
N ALA A 328 7.45 -14.90 2.70
CA ALA A 328 8.24 -13.68 2.50
C ALA A 328 9.70 -13.97 2.15
N GLU A 329 10.34 -14.90 2.86
CA GLU A 329 11.71 -15.30 2.55
C GLU A 329 11.83 -15.97 1.17
N ALA A 330 10.91 -16.90 0.86
CA ALA A 330 10.89 -17.56 -0.43
C ALA A 330 10.67 -16.57 -1.58
N TRP A 331 9.83 -15.56 -1.38
CA TRP A 331 9.61 -14.50 -2.35
C TRP A 331 10.87 -13.66 -2.56
N VAL A 332 11.55 -13.24 -1.49
CA VAL A 332 12.79 -12.45 -1.57
C VAL A 332 13.90 -13.25 -2.24
N ALA A 333 14.05 -14.53 -1.90
CA ALA A 333 15.04 -15.42 -2.50
C ALA A 333 14.81 -15.58 -4.01
N ALA A 334 13.56 -15.82 -4.43
CA ALA A 334 13.20 -15.91 -5.83
C ALA A 334 13.41 -14.59 -6.57
N TYR A 335 13.03 -13.46 -5.96
CA TYR A 335 13.21 -12.14 -6.54
C TYR A 335 14.67 -11.83 -6.86
N ARG A 336 15.60 -12.12 -5.94
CA ARG A 336 17.05 -11.88 -6.15
C ARG A 336 17.64 -12.60 -7.36
N MET A 337 17.02 -13.70 -7.79
CA MET A 337 17.46 -14.46 -8.96
C MET A 337 16.94 -13.87 -10.29
N THR A 338 15.91 -13.02 -10.24
CA THR A 338 15.36 -12.33 -11.42
C THR A 338 16.23 -11.15 -11.86
N PRO A 339 16.19 -10.75 -13.14
CA PRO A 339 16.94 -9.58 -13.64
C PRO A 339 16.68 -8.31 -12.84
N GLU A 340 15.45 -8.10 -12.37
CA GLU A 340 15.08 -6.93 -11.57
C GLU A 340 15.65 -6.97 -10.14
N GLY A 341 15.78 -8.17 -9.56
CA GLY A 341 16.21 -8.33 -8.18
C GLY A 341 17.70 -8.60 -7.98
N ARG A 342 18.48 -8.88 -9.03
CA ARG A 342 19.94 -9.11 -8.91
C ARG A 342 20.71 -7.94 -8.29
N GLY A 343 20.21 -6.71 -8.47
CA GLY A 343 20.76 -5.50 -7.86
C GLY A 343 20.28 -5.23 -6.43
N PHE A 344 19.45 -6.09 -5.84
CA PHE A 344 18.87 -5.87 -4.53
C PHE A 344 19.77 -6.42 -3.40
N PRO A 345 20.44 -5.55 -2.61
CA PRO A 345 21.19 -5.99 -1.45
C PRO A 345 20.18 -6.43 -0.40
N GLY A 346 20.31 -7.66 0.08
CA GLY A 346 19.31 -8.38 0.87
C GLY A 346 18.85 -7.78 2.21
N VAL A 347 19.30 -6.56 2.54
CA VAL A 347 18.83 -5.51 3.47
C VAL A 347 20.06 -4.91 4.18
N THR A 348 20.40 -3.65 3.86
CA THR A 348 21.26 -2.65 4.57
C THR A 348 21.41 -1.42 3.66
N PRO A 349 21.90 -0.26 4.13
CA PRO A 349 21.28 1.10 4.07
C PRO A 349 19.80 1.32 3.70
N ALA A 350 19.15 0.46 2.91
CA ALA A 350 17.85 0.72 2.29
C ALA A 350 16.64 0.79 3.26
N LEU A 351 16.73 0.20 4.46
CA LEU A 351 15.73 0.43 5.53
C LEU A 351 15.76 1.87 6.06
N ARG A 352 16.89 2.60 5.95
CA ARG A 352 17.02 4.00 6.38
C ARG A 352 16.23 4.97 5.48
N SER A 353 16.13 4.65 4.18
CA SER A 353 15.40 5.50 3.23
C SER A 353 13.88 5.36 3.32
N VAL A 354 13.39 4.22 3.84
CA VAL A 354 11.96 3.98 4.07
C VAL A 354 11.51 4.59 5.41
N LEU A 355 12.43 4.75 6.38
CA LEU A 355 12.19 5.34 7.70
C LEU A 355 12.51 6.85 7.81
N GLY A 356 12.94 7.50 6.71
CA GLY A 356 13.14 8.95 6.68
C GLY A 356 14.36 9.50 7.43
N VAL A 357 15.38 8.69 7.72
CA VAL A 357 16.61 9.17 8.39
C VAL A 357 17.67 9.58 7.34
N PRO A 358 18.33 10.76 7.44
CA PRO A 358 19.26 11.22 6.42
C PRO A 358 20.49 10.32 6.27
N GLN A 359 21.03 10.24 5.05
CA GLN A 359 22.32 9.58 4.80
C GLN A 359 23.45 10.40 5.41
N ALA A 360 24.34 9.75 6.16
CA ALA A 360 25.65 10.32 6.46
C ALA A 360 26.43 10.43 5.15
N VAL A 361 26.80 11.66 4.80
CA VAL A 361 27.65 12.01 3.66
C VAL A 361 29.00 11.31 3.85
N GLY A 362 29.42 10.53 2.85
CA GLY A 362 30.71 9.86 2.87
C GLY A 362 31.87 10.85 2.69
N VAL A 363 33.00 10.52 3.31
CA VAL A 363 34.35 10.94 2.89
C VAL A 363 34.94 9.82 2.06
#